data_AF-A0A135VQ59-F1
#
_entry.id   AF-A0A135VQ59-F1
#
_cell.length_a   1.000
_cell.length_b   1.000
_cell.length_c   1.000
_cell.angle_alpha   90.00
_cell.angle_beta   90.00
_cell.angle_gamma   90.00
#
_symmetry.space_group_name_H-M   'P 1'
#
loop_
_entity.id
_entity.type
_entity.pdbx_description
1 polymer ?
#
loop_
_entity_poly.entity_id
_entity_poly.type
_entity_poly.pdbx_seq_one_letter_code
_entity_poly.pdbx_strand_id
1 'polypeptide(L)'
;MEVTATSTDVTIGAIEGPEALEHTWYLYDATDTSTPLTSGTLIWNGVDSRWETTVDRGYLASGEYYFSVAMRSIHSGTTMKNQTPTFILDHQLSYSLPTVTYDQNTQTFASGSFEVNSTYVPHGTLDDIEATTHDWYLYDASSGGTMVASGTLAYATGEFSIGNTSVADIQEGSYYLRIYIVTSQAAMWVNGSSVAFVLQHTLTLSGAAWGFSAPQVTLSGLTATSSYGPIGSVDNIEATNSSYYIFTSTGQFTGLSGSLTYSSGEWTAAVDVSSLAAGDYYIYAVISDGINEASTAHFDFTIEEVTTTTPPTTTPTAPTTTTTPTAPPSEMDPTMLIILLGGVGAVIVIVVILVLLRKKRS
;
A
#
# COMPACT_ATOMS: atom_id res chain seq x y z
N MET A 1 -4.77 21.33 29.66
CA MET A 1 -6.22 21.11 29.81
C MET A 1 -6.57 21.47 31.24
N GLU A 2 -7.20 22.61 31.47
CA GLU A 2 -7.58 23.01 32.84
C GLU A 2 -8.81 22.20 33.29
N VAL A 3 -8.67 21.47 34.38
CA VAL A 3 -9.80 20.86 35.10
C VAL A 3 -9.85 21.51 36.47
N THR A 4 -10.76 22.47 36.64
CA THR A 4 -11.04 23.04 37.95
C THR A 4 -11.70 21.96 38.80
N ALA A 5 -10.96 21.41 39.76
CA ALA A 5 -11.53 20.51 40.76
C ALA A 5 -12.38 21.32 41.76
N THR A 6 -13.56 21.77 41.32
CA THR A 6 -14.56 22.37 42.20
C THR A 6 -15.15 21.28 43.09
N SER A 7 -14.50 21.05 44.22
CA SER A 7 -15.08 20.31 45.34
C SER A 7 -16.24 21.13 45.90
N THR A 8 -17.44 20.93 45.35
CA THR A 8 -18.66 21.65 45.76
C THR A 8 -19.16 21.26 47.15
N ASP A 9 -18.68 20.15 47.72
CA ASP A 9 -19.18 19.57 48.98
C ASP A 9 -18.10 19.42 50.07
N VAL A 10 -17.00 20.19 50.01
CA VAL A 10 -16.11 20.37 51.18
C VAL A 10 -16.59 21.59 51.99
N THR A 11 -17.73 21.43 52.65
CA THR A 11 -18.33 22.44 53.54
C THR A 11 -17.59 22.51 54.88
N ILE A 12 -16.31 22.89 54.84
CA ILE A 12 -15.61 23.39 56.02
C ILE A 12 -16.30 24.71 56.37
N GLY A 13 -16.98 24.77 57.53
CA GLY A 13 -17.80 25.91 57.93
C GLY A 13 -17.04 27.22 57.77
N ALA A 14 -17.69 28.22 57.16
CA ALA A 14 -17.09 29.39 56.53
C ALA A 14 -15.97 30.08 57.34
N ILE A 15 -14.72 29.66 57.11
CA ILE A 15 -13.53 30.40 57.52
C ILE A 15 -13.22 31.37 56.38
N GLU A 16 -13.57 32.64 56.56
CA GLU A 16 -13.24 33.70 55.61
C GLU A 16 -11.71 33.91 55.52
N GLY A 17 -11.24 34.41 54.39
CA GLY A 17 -9.82 34.71 54.10
C GLY A 17 -9.01 35.30 55.27
N PRO A 18 -9.50 36.34 55.98
CA PRO A 18 -8.77 36.98 57.09
C PRO A 18 -8.69 36.13 58.37
N GLU A 19 -9.51 35.10 58.52
CA GLU A 19 -9.63 34.33 59.76
C GLU A 19 -8.78 33.05 59.79
N ALA A 20 -8.22 32.62 58.65
CA ALA A 20 -7.46 31.38 58.57
C ALA A 20 -6.01 31.54 59.09
N LEU A 21 -5.64 30.75 60.10
CA LEU A 21 -4.28 30.55 60.61
C LEU A 21 -3.56 29.35 59.98
N GLU A 22 -4.32 28.43 59.39
CA GLU A 22 -3.83 27.28 58.63
C GLU A 22 -4.82 27.06 57.49
N HIS A 23 -4.31 26.92 56.26
CA HIS A 23 -5.10 26.76 55.04
C HIS A 23 -4.26 26.00 54.01
N THR A 24 -3.88 24.78 54.40
CA THR A 24 -2.92 23.92 53.67
C THR A 24 -3.68 22.80 52.97
N TRP A 25 -3.27 22.45 51.75
CA TRP A 25 -3.74 21.28 51.04
C TRP A 25 -2.59 20.28 50.83
N TYR A 26 -2.96 19.02 50.70
CA TYR A 26 -2.07 17.88 50.47
C TYR A 26 -2.70 16.99 49.39
N LEU A 27 -1.92 16.59 48.39
CA LEU A 27 -2.31 15.59 47.40
C LEU A 27 -1.76 14.23 47.81
N TYR A 28 -2.60 13.21 47.79
CA TYR A 28 -2.23 11.83 48.11
C TYR A 28 -2.55 10.89 46.95
N ASP A 29 -1.71 9.87 46.81
CA ASP A 29 -2.07 8.63 46.12
C ASP A 29 -3.13 7.90 46.97
N ALA A 30 -4.19 7.38 46.35
CA ALA A 30 -5.22 6.62 47.07
C ALA A 30 -4.69 5.28 47.61
N THR A 31 -3.60 4.75 47.05
CA THR A 31 -2.96 3.50 47.46
C THR A 31 -1.89 3.69 48.54
N ASP A 32 -1.22 4.85 48.60
CA ASP A 32 -0.30 5.23 49.68
C ASP A 32 -0.71 6.56 50.34
N THR A 33 -1.47 6.44 51.42
CA THR A 33 -1.94 7.56 52.23
C THR A 33 -0.93 8.04 53.28
N SER A 34 0.26 7.43 53.37
CA SER A 34 1.23 7.68 54.44
C SER A 34 2.04 8.96 54.25
N THR A 35 2.35 9.31 53.00
CA THR A 35 3.07 10.54 52.64
C THR A 35 2.37 11.28 51.50
N PRO A 36 2.13 12.60 51.62
CA PRO A 36 1.58 13.37 50.52
C PRO A 36 2.60 13.50 49.39
N LEU A 37 2.15 13.34 48.15
CA LEU A 37 2.96 13.49 46.93
C LEU A 37 3.44 14.93 46.76
N THR A 38 2.56 15.87 47.08
CA THR A 38 2.85 17.31 47.10
C THR A 38 1.85 18.01 48.03
N SER A 39 2.17 19.23 48.42
CA SER A 39 1.35 20.05 49.31
C SER A 39 1.58 21.52 49.03
N GLY A 40 0.61 22.35 49.43
CA GLY A 40 0.70 23.79 49.22
C GLY A 40 -0.34 24.55 50.02
N THR A 41 -0.39 25.84 49.74
CA THR A 41 -1.28 26.78 50.42
C THR A 41 -2.52 27.02 49.55
N LEU A 42 -3.70 26.99 50.16
CA LEU A 42 -4.94 27.40 49.51
C LEU A 42 -4.98 28.93 49.37
N ILE A 43 -5.63 29.42 48.32
CA ILE A 43 -5.79 30.83 48.00
C ILE A 43 -7.24 31.24 48.25
N TRP A 44 -7.47 32.36 48.94
CA TRP A 44 -8.82 32.89 49.15
C TRP A 44 -9.32 33.65 47.92
N ASN A 45 -10.35 33.13 47.29
CA ASN A 45 -11.11 33.81 46.25
C ASN A 45 -12.26 34.60 46.91
N GLY A 46 -12.02 35.89 47.13
CA GLY A 46 -12.98 36.79 47.76
C GLY A 46 -14.17 37.22 46.88
N VAL A 47 -14.25 36.77 45.61
CA VAL A 47 -15.42 36.98 44.75
C VAL A 47 -16.45 35.87 44.98
N ASP A 48 -15.98 34.62 44.98
CA ASP A 48 -16.79 33.42 45.19
C ASP A 48 -16.86 32.98 46.66
N SER A 49 -16.22 33.73 47.57
CA SER A 49 -16.08 33.44 49.01
C SER A 49 -15.64 32.00 49.32
N ARG A 50 -14.64 31.51 48.58
CA ARG A 50 -14.10 30.15 48.72
C ARG A 50 -12.58 30.11 48.75
N TRP A 51 -12.05 29.01 49.29
CA TRP A 51 -10.65 28.65 49.17
C TRP A 51 -10.44 27.74 47.96
N GLU A 52 -9.43 28.03 47.14
CA GLU A 52 -9.13 27.27 45.92
C GLU A 52 -7.62 27.06 45.72
N THR A 53 -7.28 26.09 44.86
CA THR A 53 -5.90 25.85 44.41
C THR A 53 -5.93 25.16 43.06
N THR A 54 -4.81 25.22 42.34
CA THR A 54 -4.59 24.56 41.05
C THR A 54 -3.34 23.71 41.17
N VAL A 55 -3.44 22.45 40.76
CA VAL A 55 -2.29 21.52 40.68
C VAL A 55 -2.17 21.05 39.25
N ASP A 56 -0.96 21.12 38.70
CA ASP A 56 -0.68 20.53 37.40
C ASP A 56 -0.68 18.99 37.51
N ARG A 57 -1.62 18.37 36.81
CA ARG A 57 -1.77 16.91 36.76
C ARG A 57 -0.79 16.26 35.79
N GLY A 58 -0.14 17.02 34.91
CA GLY A 58 0.75 16.48 33.88
C GLY A 58 2.00 15.77 34.41
N TYR A 59 2.39 16.04 35.65
CA TYR A 59 3.54 15.43 36.33
C TYR A 59 3.17 14.31 37.31
N LEU A 60 1.88 13.99 37.47
CA LEU A 60 1.41 12.86 38.27
C LEU A 60 1.34 11.63 37.39
N ALA A 61 1.59 10.44 37.94
CA ALA A 61 1.40 9.18 37.21
C ALA A 61 -0.10 8.92 36.92
N SER A 62 -0.38 7.97 36.03
CA SER A 62 -1.74 7.41 35.94
C SER A 62 -2.07 6.64 37.23
N GLY A 63 -3.23 6.91 37.82
CA GLY A 63 -3.59 6.39 39.14
C GLY A 63 -4.83 7.02 39.76
N GLU A 64 -5.16 6.62 40.98
CA GLU A 64 -6.27 7.16 41.76
C GLU A 64 -5.72 8.07 42.87
N TYR A 65 -6.29 9.28 42.99
CA TYR A 65 -5.75 10.34 43.83
C TYR A 65 -6.86 11.04 44.63
N TYR A 66 -6.52 11.69 45.74
CA TYR A 66 -7.44 12.57 46.47
C TYR A 66 -6.71 13.75 47.13
N PHE A 67 -7.44 14.83 47.38
CA PHE A 67 -6.95 15.97 48.16
C PHE A 67 -7.37 15.87 49.62
N SER A 68 -6.47 16.23 50.51
CA SER A 68 -6.73 16.43 51.94
C SER A 68 -6.46 17.88 52.29
N VAL A 69 -7.41 18.55 52.93
CA VAL A 69 -7.33 19.97 53.31
C VAL A 69 -7.29 20.09 54.82
N ALA A 70 -6.34 20.89 55.32
CA ALA A 70 -6.20 21.24 56.73
C ALA A 70 -6.47 22.73 56.94
N MET A 71 -7.45 23.04 57.79
CA MET A 71 -7.91 24.40 58.08
C MET A 71 -7.92 24.67 59.59
N ARG A 72 -7.45 25.85 60.02
CA ARG A 72 -7.58 26.32 61.41
C ARG A 72 -7.89 27.81 61.41
N SER A 73 -8.88 28.25 62.19
CA SER A 73 -9.21 29.68 62.32
C SER A 73 -8.54 30.34 63.53
N ILE A 74 -8.49 31.68 63.56
CA ILE A 74 -8.15 32.48 64.74
C ILE A 74 -9.09 32.22 65.93
N HIS A 75 -10.31 31.75 65.65
CA HIS A 75 -11.37 31.51 66.62
C HIS A 75 -11.31 30.09 67.23
N SER A 76 -10.52 29.17 66.67
CA SER A 76 -10.45 27.77 67.11
C SER A 76 -9.02 27.22 67.10
N GLY A 77 -8.52 26.76 68.23
CA GLY A 77 -7.19 26.11 68.30
C GLY A 77 -7.09 24.76 67.59
N THR A 78 -8.22 24.17 67.19
CA THR A 78 -8.29 22.85 66.53
C THR A 78 -8.15 23.00 65.02
N THR A 79 -7.21 22.27 64.41
CA THR A 79 -7.14 22.11 62.96
C THR A 79 -8.19 21.09 62.50
N MET A 80 -9.16 21.54 61.70
CA MET A 80 -10.09 20.68 60.97
C MET A 80 -9.41 20.06 59.76
N LYS A 81 -9.69 18.79 59.48
CA LYS A 81 -9.24 18.11 58.26
C LYS A 81 -10.44 17.53 57.51
N ASN A 82 -10.46 17.69 56.20
CA ASN A 82 -11.43 17.03 55.32
C ASN A 82 -10.73 16.53 54.04
N GLN A 83 -11.34 15.56 53.37
CA GLN A 83 -10.81 14.96 52.14
C GLN A 83 -11.84 15.05 51.02
N THR A 84 -11.37 15.16 49.78
CA THR A 84 -12.23 15.01 48.60
C THR A 84 -12.55 13.52 48.40
N PRO A 85 -13.61 13.19 47.64
CA PRO A 85 -13.66 11.91 46.94
C PRO A 85 -12.38 11.69 46.11
N THR A 86 -12.10 10.43 45.80
CA THR A 86 -11.02 10.08 44.88
C THR A 86 -11.36 10.46 43.44
N PHE A 87 -10.33 10.67 42.64
CA PHE A 87 -10.42 10.89 41.20
C PHE A 87 -9.34 10.09 40.47
N ILE A 88 -9.67 9.62 39.27
CA ILE A 88 -8.73 8.90 38.41
C ILE A 88 -8.00 9.90 37.50
N LEU A 89 -6.70 9.69 37.32
CA LEU A 89 -5.89 10.25 36.27
C LEU A 89 -5.48 9.11 35.34
N ASP A 90 -5.86 9.22 34.07
CA ASP A 90 -5.36 8.36 32.99
C ASP A 90 -4.66 9.24 31.97
N HIS A 91 -3.44 8.88 31.61
CA HIS A 91 -2.73 9.53 30.51
C HIS A 91 -3.15 8.98 29.15
N GLN A 92 -3.21 9.89 28.19
CA GLN A 92 -3.46 9.61 26.78
C GLN A 92 -2.20 9.89 25.96
N LEU A 93 -2.07 9.14 24.86
CA LEU A 93 -1.10 9.34 23.79
C LEU A 93 -1.81 9.91 22.56
N SER A 94 -1.07 10.51 21.64
CA SER A 94 -1.58 11.10 20.40
C SER A 94 -0.50 11.14 19.32
N TYR A 95 -0.87 10.93 18.05
CA TYR A 95 0.03 11.09 16.91
C TYR A 95 -0.76 11.41 15.63
N SER A 96 -0.07 11.84 14.58
CA SER A 96 -0.66 11.98 13.23
C SER A 96 -0.34 10.75 12.39
N LEU A 97 -1.38 10.10 11.83
CA LEU A 97 -1.20 8.88 11.03
C LEU A 97 -0.21 9.10 9.87
N PRO A 98 0.86 8.29 9.76
CA PRO A 98 1.83 8.49 8.71
C PRO A 98 1.26 8.08 7.35
N THR A 99 1.68 8.81 6.31
CA THR A 99 1.45 8.38 4.92
C THR A 99 2.17 7.05 4.69
N VAL A 100 1.47 6.10 4.08
CA VAL A 100 2.03 4.79 3.70
C VAL A 100 2.34 4.83 2.21
N THR A 101 3.55 4.42 1.86
CA THR A 101 4.00 4.31 0.47
C THR A 101 4.28 2.84 0.17
N TYR A 102 3.73 2.33 -0.92
CA TYR A 102 3.97 0.98 -1.43
C TYR A 102 4.69 1.08 -2.78
N ASP A 103 5.77 0.31 -2.94
CA ASP A 103 6.51 0.18 -4.19
C ASP A 103 6.36 -1.25 -4.74
N GLN A 104 5.59 -1.34 -5.84
CA GLN A 104 5.32 -2.58 -6.57
C GLN A 104 6.57 -3.22 -7.21
N ASN A 105 7.63 -2.44 -7.48
CA ASN A 105 8.85 -2.97 -8.11
C ASN A 105 9.72 -3.74 -7.12
N THR A 106 9.84 -3.23 -5.89
CA THR A 106 10.57 -3.89 -4.80
C THR A 106 9.70 -4.78 -3.93
N GLN A 107 8.37 -4.73 -4.10
CA GLN A 107 7.38 -5.37 -3.23
C GLN A 107 7.60 -5.00 -1.76
N THR A 108 7.84 -3.70 -1.50
CA THR A 108 7.99 -3.17 -0.15
C THR A 108 6.98 -2.06 0.14
N PHE A 109 6.63 -1.89 1.41
CA PHE A 109 6.03 -0.66 1.89
C PHE A 109 6.90 -0.01 2.97
N ALA A 110 6.69 1.30 3.16
CA ALA A 110 7.27 2.09 4.24
C ALA A 110 6.24 3.13 4.69
N SER A 111 6.48 3.76 5.85
CA SER A 111 5.72 4.93 6.29
C SER A 111 6.58 6.19 6.28
N GLY A 112 5.94 7.35 6.18
CA GLY A 112 6.54 8.59 6.68
C GLY A 112 6.87 8.49 8.18
N SER A 113 7.78 9.33 8.66
CA SER A 113 8.05 9.47 10.08
C SER A 113 6.92 10.25 10.78
N PHE A 114 6.76 10.04 12.09
CA PHE A 114 5.75 10.70 12.90
C PHE A 114 6.16 10.80 14.38
N GLU A 115 5.86 11.94 15.01
CA GLU A 115 5.97 12.13 16.46
C GLU A 115 4.79 11.51 17.20
N VAL A 116 5.04 11.04 18.43
CA VAL A 116 4.01 10.54 19.35
C VAL A 116 4.08 11.35 20.63
N ASN A 117 2.99 12.00 21.01
CA ASN A 117 2.93 12.93 22.13
C ASN A 117 2.05 12.38 23.26
N SER A 118 2.59 12.39 24.47
CA SER A 118 1.96 11.99 25.71
C SER A 118 1.42 13.20 26.48
N THR A 119 0.28 13.01 27.13
CA THR A 119 -0.23 13.95 28.13
C THR A 119 0.50 13.87 29.48
N TYR A 120 1.36 12.87 29.69
CA TYR A 120 2.28 12.81 30.83
C TYR A 120 3.52 13.62 30.47
N VAL A 121 3.66 14.79 31.12
CA VAL A 121 4.66 15.81 30.82
C VAL A 121 6.11 15.31 30.98
N PRO A 122 6.44 14.41 31.92
CA PRO A 122 7.77 13.82 31.99
C PRO A 122 8.20 12.99 30.78
N HIS A 123 7.26 12.45 29.98
CA HIS A 123 7.61 11.90 28.65
C HIS A 123 7.51 13.00 27.58
N GLY A 124 6.41 13.76 27.53
CA GLY A 124 6.20 14.76 26.49
C GLY A 124 6.10 14.10 25.10
N THR A 125 7.05 14.38 24.21
CA THR A 125 7.19 13.67 22.93
C THR A 125 7.99 12.39 23.16
N LEU A 126 7.36 11.23 22.93
CA LEU A 126 7.91 9.92 23.28
C LEU A 126 9.18 9.58 22.50
N ASP A 127 10.15 8.98 23.20
CA ASP A 127 11.24 8.21 22.60
C ASP A 127 11.04 6.67 22.67
N ASP A 128 12.01 5.92 22.16
CA ASP A 128 12.03 4.45 22.18
C ASP A 128 12.33 3.83 23.56
N ILE A 129 12.76 4.62 24.54
CA ILE A 129 13.00 4.20 25.92
C ILE A 129 11.67 4.25 26.71
N GLU A 130 10.87 5.28 26.48
CA GLU A 130 9.57 5.50 27.12
C GLU A 130 8.47 4.63 26.51
N ALA A 131 8.55 4.37 25.19
CA ALA A 131 7.68 3.49 24.45
C ALA A 131 8.01 2.00 24.68
N THR A 132 7.68 1.47 25.86
CA THR A 132 7.79 0.05 26.24
C THR A 132 7.22 -0.98 25.26
N THR A 133 6.34 -0.55 24.34
CA THR A 133 5.98 -1.28 23.11
C THR A 133 5.76 -0.26 22.01
N HIS A 134 6.24 -0.55 20.79
CA HIS A 134 6.15 0.35 19.65
C HIS A 134 6.07 -0.46 18.35
N ASP A 135 4.94 -1.10 18.10
CA ASP A 135 4.74 -2.05 17.00
C ASP A 135 3.77 -1.52 15.92
N TRP A 136 3.88 -2.08 14.73
CA TRP A 136 2.94 -1.93 13.63
C TRP A 136 2.34 -3.29 13.23
N TYR A 137 1.10 -3.23 12.75
CA TYR A 137 0.32 -4.39 12.31
C TYR A 137 -0.33 -4.11 10.96
N LEU A 138 -0.09 -4.97 9.99
CA LEU A 138 -0.72 -4.91 8.66
C LEU A 138 -1.97 -5.80 8.67
N TYR A 139 -3.09 -5.22 8.25
CA TYR A 139 -4.39 -5.86 8.25
C TYR A 139 -4.98 -5.89 6.84
N ASP A 140 -5.56 -7.03 6.48
CA ASP A 140 -6.39 -7.16 5.28
C ASP A 140 -7.74 -6.47 5.51
N ALA A 141 -8.04 -5.49 4.65
CA ALA A 141 -9.28 -4.73 4.68
C ALA A 141 -10.49 -5.54 4.18
N SER A 142 -10.26 -6.58 3.38
CA SER A 142 -11.32 -7.37 2.74
C SER A 142 -11.91 -8.46 3.64
N SER A 143 -11.10 -9.13 4.48
CA SER A 143 -11.56 -10.11 5.48
C SER A 143 -12.14 -9.49 6.76
N GLY A 144 -12.31 -8.17 6.82
CA GLY A 144 -12.82 -7.48 8.01
C GLY A 144 -11.76 -7.24 9.09
N GLY A 145 -10.47 -7.22 8.72
CA GLY A 145 -9.37 -6.92 9.64
C GLY A 145 -8.66 -8.16 10.19
N THR A 146 -8.35 -9.15 9.35
CA THR A 146 -7.38 -10.20 9.72
C THR A 146 -5.96 -9.62 9.66
N MET A 147 -5.16 -9.85 10.70
CA MET A 147 -3.74 -9.45 10.70
C MET A 147 -2.95 -10.40 9.78
N VAL A 148 -2.18 -9.84 8.85
CA VAL A 148 -1.37 -10.61 7.88
C VAL A 148 0.13 -10.47 8.09
N ALA A 149 0.58 -9.35 8.67
CA ALA A 149 1.98 -9.13 9.02
C ALA A 149 2.09 -8.18 10.22
N SER A 150 3.26 -8.17 10.86
CA SER A 150 3.56 -7.33 12.02
C SER A 150 5.06 -7.08 12.12
N GLY A 151 5.44 -5.99 12.78
CA GLY A 151 6.83 -5.73 13.14
C GLY A 151 6.93 -4.56 14.10
N THR A 152 8.15 -4.20 14.45
CA THR A 152 8.45 -3.09 15.37
C THR A 152 8.75 -1.82 14.57
N LEU A 153 8.34 -0.67 15.10
CA LEU A 153 8.65 0.65 14.55
C LEU A 153 10.14 0.95 14.68
N ALA A 154 10.72 1.62 13.69
CA ALA A 154 12.04 2.21 13.82
C ALA A 154 11.91 3.61 14.42
N TYR A 155 12.70 3.91 15.45
CA TYR A 155 12.81 5.25 16.04
C TYR A 155 14.12 5.92 15.61
N ALA A 156 14.03 7.17 15.16
CA ALA A 156 15.18 7.99 14.84
C ALA A 156 14.85 9.48 14.99
N THR A 157 15.79 10.25 15.55
CA THR A 157 15.74 11.74 15.56
C THR A 157 14.45 12.37 16.12
N GLY A 158 13.78 11.69 17.07
CA GLY A 158 12.53 12.18 17.67
C GLY A 158 11.25 11.60 17.08
N GLU A 159 11.34 10.76 16.04
CA GLU A 159 10.19 10.26 15.30
C GLU A 159 10.20 8.73 15.15
N PHE A 160 9.01 8.14 15.14
CA PHE A 160 8.77 6.74 14.79
C PHE A 160 8.49 6.61 13.29
N SER A 161 8.81 5.45 12.71
CA SER A 161 8.57 5.14 11.30
C SER A 161 8.48 3.63 11.06
N ILE A 162 7.94 3.23 9.91
CA ILE A 162 8.06 1.87 9.39
C ILE A 162 9.05 1.92 8.22
N GLY A 163 10.22 1.30 8.42
CA GLY A 163 11.21 1.14 7.36
C GLY A 163 10.74 0.17 6.25
N ASN A 164 11.49 0.13 5.14
CA ASN A 164 11.17 -0.71 3.98
C ASN A 164 10.94 -2.17 4.39
N THR A 165 9.68 -2.59 4.36
CA THR A 165 9.20 -3.89 4.80
C THR A 165 8.71 -4.67 3.60
N SER A 166 9.28 -5.87 3.38
CA SER A 166 8.85 -6.75 2.28
C SER A 166 7.44 -7.26 2.50
N VAL A 167 6.66 -7.25 1.42
CA VAL A 167 5.32 -7.86 1.32
C VAL A 167 5.20 -8.80 0.12
N ALA A 168 6.34 -9.25 -0.43
CA ALA A 168 6.38 -10.20 -1.53
C ALA A 168 5.60 -11.50 -1.25
N ASP A 169 5.50 -11.92 0.02
CA ASP A 169 4.79 -13.14 0.44
C ASP A 169 3.32 -12.92 0.82
N ILE A 170 2.81 -11.69 0.73
CA ILE A 170 1.41 -11.36 1.03
C ILE A 170 0.62 -11.35 -0.27
N GLN A 171 -0.59 -11.91 -0.29
CA GLN A 171 -1.43 -11.96 -1.49
C GLN A 171 -1.85 -10.56 -1.96
N GLU A 172 -2.28 -10.47 -3.23
CA GLU A 172 -2.91 -9.25 -3.73
C GLU A 172 -4.20 -8.94 -2.97
N GLY A 173 -4.43 -7.65 -2.67
CA GLY A 173 -5.56 -7.26 -1.85
C GLY A 173 -5.51 -5.79 -1.44
N SER A 174 -6.47 -5.38 -0.61
CA SER A 174 -6.46 -4.05 0.00
C SER A 174 -6.10 -4.16 1.46
N TYR A 175 -5.12 -3.36 1.89
CA TYR A 175 -4.50 -3.46 3.21
C TYR A 175 -4.43 -2.11 3.89
N TYR A 176 -4.50 -2.10 5.22
CA TYR A 176 -4.23 -0.91 6.03
C TYR A 176 -3.30 -1.27 7.20
N LEU A 177 -2.57 -0.27 7.69
CA LEU A 177 -1.74 -0.39 8.87
C LEU A 177 -2.47 0.12 10.12
N ARG A 178 -2.15 -0.51 11.25
CA ARG A 178 -2.39 0.03 12.60
C ARG A 178 -1.07 0.10 13.35
N ILE A 179 -1.03 1.02 14.31
CA ILE A 179 0.14 1.27 15.14
C ILE A 179 -0.28 1.09 16.59
N TYR A 180 0.58 0.44 17.37
CA TYR A 180 0.34 0.13 18.77
C TYR A 180 1.52 0.58 19.62
N ILE A 181 1.26 1.52 20.53
CA ILE A 181 2.29 2.11 21.37
C ILE A 181 1.83 2.04 22.82
N VAL A 182 2.74 1.58 23.69
CA VAL A 182 2.52 1.44 25.13
C VAL A 182 3.68 2.08 25.89
N THR A 183 3.33 2.85 26.91
CA THR A 183 4.24 3.45 27.87
C THR A 183 3.87 2.99 29.29
N SER A 184 4.69 3.35 30.27
CA SER A 184 4.37 3.10 31.70
C SER A 184 3.08 3.78 32.18
N GLN A 185 2.61 4.83 31.52
CA GLN A 185 1.44 5.64 31.94
C GLN A 185 0.20 5.46 31.07
N ALA A 186 0.37 4.99 29.84
CA ALA A 186 -0.69 4.97 28.83
C ALA A 186 -0.43 3.86 27.80
N ALA A 187 -1.46 3.09 27.47
CA ALA A 187 -1.48 2.16 26.35
C ALA A 187 -2.45 2.68 25.28
N MET A 188 -2.07 2.60 24.01
CA MET A 188 -2.90 3.11 22.91
C MET A 188 -2.97 2.12 21.74
N TRP A 189 -4.13 1.50 21.60
CA TRP A 189 -4.61 0.96 20.33
C TRP A 189 -5.28 2.09 19.55
N VAL A 190 -4.68 2.53 18.45
CA VAL A 190 -5.32 3.54 17.60
C VAL A 190 -6.32 2.88 16.67
N ASN A 191 -7.60 3.20 16.89
CA ASN A 191 -8.72 2.85 15.99
C ASN A 191 -8.62 3.58 14.62
N GLY A 192 -7.80 4.61 14.52
CA GLY A 192 -7.36 5.18 13.25
C GLY A 192 -6.45 4.20 12.52
N SER A 193 -7.00 3.55 11.50
CA SER A 193 -6.21 2.80 10.53
C SER A 193 -5.57 3.77 9.52
N SER A 194 -4.47 3.39 8.88
CA SER A 194 -3.98 4.14 7.71
C SER A 194 -5.07 4.21 6.64
N VAL A 195 -4.93 5.13 5.68
CA VAL A 195 -5.64 4.98 4.41
C VAL A 195 -5.27 3.61 3.83
N ALA A 196 -6.27 2.89 3.32
CA ALA A 196 -6.03 1.58 2.72
C ALA A 196 -5.30 1.74 1.39
N PHE A 197 -4.28 0.92 1.17
CA PHE A 197 -3.57 0.80 -0.11
C PHE A 197 -3.92 -0.53 -0.78
N VAL A 198 -3.52 -0.70 -2.04
CA VAL A 198 -3.68 -1.94 -2.79
C VAL A 198 -2.30 -2.53 -3.03
N LEU A 199 -2.13 -3.79 -2.63
CA LEU A 199 -0.96 -4.60 -2.93
C LEU A 199 -1.25 -5.34 -4.24
N GLN A 200 -0.35 -5.22 -5.22
CA GLN A 200 -0.44 -5.88 -6.51
C GLN A 200 0.94 -6.42 -6.91
N HIS A 201 1.01 -7.66 -7.37
CA HIS A 201 2.24 -8.22 -7.88
C HIS A 201 2.45 -7.83 -9.34
N THR A 202 3.62 -8.16 -9.88
CA THR A 202 3.92 -8.13 -11.31
C THR A 202 4.48 -9.47 -11.77
N LEU A 203 4.20 -9.80 -13.04
CA LEU A 203 4.86 -10.88 -13.76
C LEU A 203 5.76 -10.29 -14.85
N THR A 204 7.07 -10.51 -14.73
CA THR A 204 8.07 -9.98 -15.66
C THR A 204 8.58 -11.09 -16.57
N LEU A 205 8.59 -10.83 -17.88
CA LEU A 205 9.26 -11.67 -18.88
C LEU A 205 10.64 -11.10 -19.22
N SER A 206 11.65 -11.96 -19.31
CA SER A 206 13.02 -11.54 -19.63
C SER A 206 13.76 -12.57 -20.48
N GLY A 207 14.88 -12.17 -21.11
CA GLY A 207 15.78 -13.08 -21.84
C GLY A 207 15.29 -13.60 -23.20
N ALA A 208 14.08 -13.22 -23.65
CA ALA A 208 13.48 -13.69 -24.90
C ALA A 208 14.38 -13.47 -26.13
N ALA A 209 14.97 -14.55 -26.63
CA ALA A 209 15.75 -14.60 -27.85
C ALA A 209 14.90 -15.22 -28.97
N TRP A 210 14.43 -14.38 -29.89
CA TRP A 210 13.65 -14.79 -31.04
C TRP A 210 14.52 -14.97 -32.28
N GLY A 211 14.18 -15.95 -33.10
CA GLY A 211 14.78 -16.18 -34.42
C GLY A 211 13.72 -16.45 -35.47
N PHE A 212 13.99 -16.04 -36.71
CA PHE A 212 13.20 -16.43 -37.87
C PHE A 212 14.12 -16.98 -38.97
N SER A 213 13.80 -18.18 -39.43
CA SER A 213 14.44 -18.85 -40.56
C SER A 213 13.34 -19.61 -41.30
N ALA A 214 12.76 -18.97 -42.32
CA ALA A 214 11.59 -19.47 -43.02
C ALA A 214 11.70 -20.98 -43.37
N PRO A 215 10.68 -21.81 -43.06
CA PRO A 215 9.35 -21.46 -42.57
C PRO A 215 9.19 -21.44 -41.04
N GLN A 216 10.28 -21.31 -40.25
CA GLN A 216 10.23 -21.48 -38.80
C GLN A 216 10.52 -20.18 -38.02
N VAL A 217 9.67 -19.89 -37.02
CA VAL A 217 9.94 -18.92 -35.94
C VAL A 217 10.34 -19.70 -34.69
N THR A 218 11.40 -19.29 -34.01
CA THR A 218 11.90 -19.93 -32.78
C THR A 218 12.01 -18.95 -31.63
N LEU A 219 11.77 -19.44 -30.41
CA LEU A 219 11.96 -18.75 -29.14
C LEU A 219 12.84 -19.60 -28.22
N SER A 220 13.85 -18.97 -27.63
CA SER A 220 14.67 -19.49 -26.53
C SER A 220 14.97 -18.38 -25.52
N GLY A 221 15.58 -18.69 -24.36
CA GLY A 221 15.99 -17.68 -23.37
C GLY A 221 14.86 -17.03 -22.56
N LEU A 222 13.59 -17.28 -22.91
CA LEU A 222 12.46 -16.65 -22.21
C LEU A 222 12.33 -17.20 -20.79
N THR A 223 12.51 -16.33 -19.81
CA THR A 223 12.25 -16.59 -18.39
C THR A 223 11.07 -15.75 -17.93
N ALA A 224 10.38 -16.22 -16.90
CA ALA A 224 9.20 -15.58 -16.33
C ALA A 224 9.33 -15.52 -14.81
N THR A 225 9.23 -14.32 -14.24
CA THR A 225 9.42 -14.08 -12.80
C THR A 225 8.23 -13.33 -12.22
N SER A 226 7.56 -13.96 -11.26
CA SER A 226 6.52 -13.39 -10.41
C SER A 226 7.15 -12.63 -9.25
N SER A 227 6.65 -11.42 -8.95
CA SER A 227 7.05 -10.69 -7.74
C SER A 227 6.38 -11.23 -6.47
N TYR A 228 5.42 -12.15 -6.59
CA TYR A 228 4.87 -12.89 -5.46
C TYR A 228 5.89 -13.96 -5.05
N GLY A 229 6.53 -13.75 -3.91
CA GLY A 229 7.66 -14.54 -3.40
C GLY A 229 7.44 -16.06 -3.35
N PRO A 230 6.24 -16.57 -2.99
CA PRO A 230 5.93 -18.00 -2.98
C PRO A 230 5.90 -18.65 -4.37
N ILE A 231 5.89 -17.87 -5.45
CA ILE A 231 6.08 -18.33 -6.83
C ILE A 231 7.52 -18.04 -7.26
N GLY A 232 7.94 -16.77 -7.27
CA GLY A 232 9.26 -16.39 -7.76
C GLY A 232 9.45 -16.72 -9.23
N SER A 233 10.05 -17.87 -9.57
CA SER A 233 10.17 -18.34 -10.96
C SER A 233 8.87 -19.00 -11.41
N VAL A 234 8.36 -18.66 -12.59
CA VAL A 234 7.14 -19.27 -13.15
C VAL A 234 7.53 -20.39 -14.12
N ASP A 235 7.42 -21.64 -13.65
CA ASP A 235 7.67 -22.84 -14.44
C ASP A 235 6.38 -23.51 -14.96
N ASN A 236 6.47 -24.70 -15.55
CA ASN A 236 5.32 -25.43 -16.06
C ASN A 236 4.34 -25.95 -14.98
N ILE A 237 4.62 -25.74 -13.68
CA ILE A 237 3.75 -26.04 -12.56
C ILE A 237 2.97 -24.79 -12.15
N GLU A 238 3.63 -23.63 -12.06
CA GLU A 238 3.00 -22.35 -11.66
C GLU A 238 2.28 -21.67 -12.82
N ALA A 239 2.69 -21.90 -14.07
CA ALA A 239 2.04 -21.29 -15.24
C ALA A 239 0.60 -21.83 -15.46
N THR A 240 -0.38 -20.96 -15.28
CA THR A 240 -1.79 -21.20 -15.65
C THR A 240 -2.09 -20.92 -17.12
N ASN A 241 -1.22 -20.18 -17.80
CA ASN A 241 -1.17 -20.05 -19.25
C ASN A 241 0.29 -19.92 -19.69
N SER A 242 0.63 -20.59 -20.80
CA SER A 242 1.93 -20.53 -21.45
C SER A 242 1.72 -20.78 -22.94
N SER A 243 1.26 -19.74 -23.65
CA SER A 243 0.79 -19.84 -25.04
C SER A 243 1.49 -18.85 -25.95
N TYR A 244 1.49 -19.12 -27.26
CA TYR A 244 1.86 -18.16 -28.29
C TYR A 244 0.73 -17.94 -29.29
N TYR A 245 0.72 -16.77 -29.93
CA TYR A 245 -0.29 -16.36 -30.91
C TYR A 245 0.36 -15.50 -32.00
N ILE A 246 0.04 -15.76 -33.27
CA ILE A 246 0.55 -14.98 -34.41
C ILE A 246 -0.56 -14.10 -35.00
N PHE A 247 -0.21 -12.84 -35.27
CA PHE A 247 -1.07 -11.83 -35.88
C PHE A 247 -0.40 -11.24 -37.12
N THR A 248 -1.20 -10.70 -38.03
CA THR A 248 -0.71 -9.78 -39.07
C THR A 248 -0.19 -8.49 -38.43
N SER A 249 0.65 -7.73 -39.13
CA SER A 249 1.07 -6.38 -38.73
C SER A 249 -0.10 -5.41 -38.47
N THR A 250 -1.30 -5.70 -38.98
CA THR A 250 -2.56 -4.97 -38.74
C THR A 250 -3.37 -5.48 -37.53
N GLY A 251 -2.81 -6.41 -36.75
CA GLY A 251 -3.42 -6.96 -35.53
C GLY A 251 -4.55 -7.96 -35.76
N GLN A 252 -4.66 -8.56 -36.95
CA GLN A 252 -5.62 -9.65 -37.20
C GLN A 252 -5.00 -10.99 -36.82
N PHE A 253 -5.69 -11.78 -36.00
CA PHE A 253 -5.22 -13.10 -35.61
C PHE A 253 -5.18 -14.03 -36.83
N THR A 254 -4.03 -14.68 -37.05
CA THR A 254 -3.82 -15.54 -38.23
C THR A 254 -4.49 -16.91 -38.14
N GLY A 255 -4.94 -17.31 -36.94
CA GLY A 255 -5.33 -18.69 -36.64
C GLY A 255 -4.20 -19.55 -36.09
N LEU A 256 -2.93 -19.11 -36.18
CA LEU A 256 -1.79 -19.84 -35.63
C LEU A 256 -1.56 -19.49 -34.16
N SER A 257 -1.64 -20.51 -33.31
CA SER A 257 -1.36 -20.45 -31.88
C SER A 257 -0.96 -21.83 -31.36
N GLY A 258 -0.26 -21.88 -30.23
CA GLY A 258 0.09 -23.12 -29.55
C GLY A 258 0.64 -22.86 -28.16
N SER A 259 1.18 -23.90 -27.52
CA SER A 259 1.78 -23.79 -26.18
C SER A 259 3.29 -23.55 -26.26
N LEU A 260 3.81 -22.80 -25.29
CA LEU A 260 5.23 -22.73 -24.99
C LEU A 260 5.65 -24.01 -24.27
N THR A 261 6.88 -24.48 -24.50
CA THR A 261 7.46 -25.63 -23.80
C THR A 261 8.49 -25.15 -22.79
N TYR A 262 8.29 -25.46 -21.51
CA TYR A 262 9.31 -25.21 -20.49
C TYR A 262 10.33 -26.36 -20.47
N SER A 263 11.61 -26.02 -20.45
CA SER A 263 12.70 -26.97 -20.25
C SER A 263 13.93 -26.24 -19.74
N SER A 264 14.69 -26.88 -18.84
CA SER A 264 16.02 -26.41 -18.43
C SER A 264 16.07 -24.98 -17.84
N GLY A 265 14.96 -24.47 -17.29
CA GLY A 265 14.86 -23.12 -16.74
C GLY A 265 14.24 -22.08 -17.67
N GLU A 266 13.91 -22.44 -18.91
CA GLU A 266 13.45 -21.50 -19.95
C GLU A 266 12.17 -21.98 -20.66
N TRP A 267 11.38 -21.01 -21.09
CA TRP A 267 10.26 -21.18 -22.02
C TRP A 267 10.74 -21.09 -23.46
N THR A 268 10.32 -22.05 -24.27
CA THR A 268 10.75 -22.19 -25.67
C THR A 268 9.57 -22.43 -26.59
N ALA A 269 9.73 -22.10 -27.88
CA ALA A 269 8.78 -22.42 -28.92
C ALA A 269 9.48 -22.63 -30.26
N ALA A 270 8.91 -23.51 -31.09
CA ALA A 270 9.30 -23.69 -32.48
C ALA A 270 8.01 -23.77 -33.30
N VAL A 271 7.76 -22.74 -34.11
CA VAL A 271 6.48 -22.51 -34.79
C VAL A 271 6.68 -22.56 -36.29
N ASP A 272 5.93 -23.46 -36.95
CA ASP A 272 5.87 -23.54 -38.40
C ASP A 272 4.87 -22.50 -38.94
N VAL A 273 5.36 -21.57 -39.74
CA VAL A 273 4.58 -20.51 -40.40
C VAL A 273 4.44 -20.72 -41.91
N SER A 274 4.75 -21.90 -42.43
CA SER A 274 4.62 -22.26 -43.86
C SER A 274 3.21 -22.11 -44.45
N SER A 275 2.19 -22.04 -43.59
CA SER A 275 0.79 -21.82 -43.98
C SER A 275 0.41 -20.34 -44.15
N LEU A 276 1.27 -19.41 -43.73
CA LEU A 276 1.06 -17.98 -43.91
C LEU A 276 1.51 -17.53 -45.32
N ALA A 277 0.81 -16.54 -45.87
CA ALA A 277 1.21 -15.89 -47.11
C ALA A 277 2.42 -14.96 -46.88
N ALA A 278 3.02 -14.48 -47.97
CA ALA A 278 4.01 -13.40 -47.88
C ALA A 278 3.40 -12.14 -47.26
N GLY A 279 4.15 -11.46 -46.39
CA GLY A 279 3.70 -10.29 -45.63
C GLY A 279 4.35 -10.16 -44.25
N ASP A 280 3.96 -9.11 -43.53
CA ASP A 280 4.47 -8.78 -42.19
C ASP A 280 3.55 -9.29 -41.08
N TYR A 281 4.17 -9.90 -40.06
CA TYR A 281 3.51 -10.55 -38.95
C TYR A 281 4.23 -10.23 -37.63
N TYR A 282 3.55 -10.47 -36.51
CA TYR A 282 4.18 -10.53 -35.20
C TYR A 282 3.66 -11.72 -34.40
N ILE A 283 4.51 -12.24 -33.51
CA ILE A 283 4.18 -13.29 -32.55
C ILE A 283 4.21 -12.72 -31.13
N TYR A 284 3.21 -13.05 -30.33
CA TYR A 284 3.26 -12.90 -28.87
C TYR A 284 3.55 -14.26 -28.23
N ALA A 285 4.45 -14.29 -27.26
CA ALA A 285 4.46 -15.28 -26.19
C ALA A 285 3.74 -14.67 -24.97
N VAL A 286 2.84 -15.43 -24.34
CA VAL A 286 1.97 -15.01 -23.24
C VAL A 286 2.12 -16.00 -22.08
N ILE A 287 2.46 -15.50 -20.90
CA ILE A 287 2.55 -16.30 -19.68
C ILE A 287 1.68 -15.66 -18.59
N SER A 288 0.97 -16.49 -17.82
CA SER A 288 0.31 -16.07 -16.57
C SER A 288 0.48 -17.13 -15.49
N ASP A 289 0.68 -16.70 -14.25
CA ASP A 289 0.69 -17.59 -13.06
C ASP A 289 -0.68 -17.66 -12.36
N GLY A 290 -1.66 -16.88 -12.84
CA GLY A 290 -3.03 -16.87 -12.32
C GLY A 290 -3.23 -15.99 -11.09
N ILE A 291 -2.17 -15.35 -10.60
CA ILE A 291 -2.21 -14.30 -9.58
C ILE A 291 -2.04 -12.95 -10.27
N ASN A 292 -0.96 -12.81 -11.03
CA ASN A 292 -0.58 -11.59 -11.72
C ASN A 292 -1.39 -11.32 -12.99
N GLU A 293 -1.36 -10.06 -13.46
CA GLU A 293 -1.67 -9.75 -14.85
C GLU A 293 -0.73 -10.52 -15.80
N ALA A 294 -1.30 -11.04 -16.89
CA ALA A 294 -0.56 -11.84 -17.86
C ALA A 294 0.50 -11.00 -18.57
N SER A 295 1.71 -11.53 -18.67
CA SER A 295 2.87 -10.83 -19.24
C SER A 295 3.17 -11.33 -20.65
N THR A 296 3.67 -10.45 -21.51
CA THR A 296 3.84 -10.73 -22.95
C THR A 296 5.20 -10.32 -23.49
N ALA A 297 5.78 -11.18 -24.31
CA ALA A 297 6.98 -10.88 -25.12
C ALA A 297 6.58 -10.92 -26.60
N HIS A 298 7.08 -9.99 -27.41
CA HIS A 298 6.72 -9.87 -28.82
C HIS A 298 7.95 -9.97 -29.73
N PHE A 299 7.70 -10.32 -31.00
CA PHE A 299 8.68 -10.31 -32.07
C PHE A 299 8.00 -10.16 -33.43
N ASP A 300 8.49 -9.23 -34.24
CA ASP A 300 8.03 -8.96 -35.60
C ASP A 300 8.88 -9.73 -36.63
N PHE A 301 8.24 -10.27 -37.67
CA PHE A 301 8.91 -10.99 -38.76
C PHE A 301 8.16 -10.84 -40.10
N THR A 302 8.89 -10.99 -41.20
CA THR A 302 8.36 -10.86 -42.56
C THR A 302 8.55 -12.16 -43.32
N ILE A 303 7.51 -12.65 -43.99
CA ILE A 303 7.59 -13.76 -44.94
C ILE A 303 7.74 -13.17 -46.34
N GLU A 304 8.84 -13.49 -47.03
CA GLU A 304 9.09 -13.05 -48.40
C GLU A 304 8.34 -13.92 -49.43
N GLU A 305 7.98 -13.33 -50.57
CA GLU A 305 7.35 -14.06 -51.68
C GLU A 305 8.39 -14.98 -52.37
N VAL A 306 8.07 -16.27 -52.48
CA VAL A 306 8.94 -17.25 -53.15
C VAL A 306 8.91 -16.99 -54.66
N THR A 307 9.86 -16.20 -55.13
CA THR A 307 10.06 -15.93 -56.56
C THR A 307 10.57 -17.16 -57.30
N THR A 308 9.66 -18.06 -57.69
CA THR A 308 9.98 -19.18 -58.57
C THR A 308 10.38 -18.66 -59.94
N THR A 309 11.69 -18.56 -60.18
CA THR A 309 12.28 -18.26 -61.49
C THR A 309 11.99 -19.42 -62.44
N THR A 310 10.84 -19.34 -63.13
CA THR A 310 10.49 -20.28 -64.19
C THR A 310 11.53 -20.13 -65.30
N PRO A 311 12.28 -21.20 -65.68
CA PRO A 311 13.24 -21.10 -66.75
C PRO A 311 12.55 -20.66 -68.05
N PRO A 312 13.12 -19.72 -68.83
CA PRO A 312 12.47 -19.24 -70.04
C PRO A 312 12.31 -20.37 -71.05
N THR A 313 11.06 -20.79 -71.28
CA THR A 313 10.72 -21.79 -72.29
C THR A 313 10.94 -21.18 -73.67
N THR A 314 12.08 -21.49 -74.30
CA THR A 314 12.44 -20.98 -75.63
C THR A 314 11.60 -21.65 -76.72
N THR A 315 10.37 -21.17 -76.91
CA THR A 315 9.53 -21.52 -78.06
C THR A 315 10.09 -20.84 -79.31
N PRO A 316 10.44 -21.58 -80.38
CA PRO A 316 10.97 -20.97 -81.61
C PRO A 316 9.88 -20.21 -82.38
N THR A 317 10.04 -18.88 -82.46
CA THR A 317 9.14 -17.97 -83.16
C THR A 317 9.18 -18.18 -84.68
N ALA A 318 8.03 -18.49 -85.28
CA ALA A 318 7.84 -18.42 -86.74
C ALA A 318 7.76 -16.96 -87.20
N PRO A 319 8.24 -16.60 -88.41
CA PRO A 319 8.32 -15.22 -88.85
C PRO A 319 6.94 -14.62 -89.20
N THR A 320 6.52 -13.59 -88.47
CA THR A 320 5.36 -12.75 -88.80
C THR A 320 5.78 -11.45 -89.49
N THR A 321 5.03 -11.05 -90.52
CA THR A 321 5.25 -9.82 -91.27
C THR A 321 4.61 -8.60 -90.57
N THR A 322 5.38 -7.53 -90.42
CA THR A 322 4.95 -6.29 -89.76
C THR A 322 4.14 -5.37 -90.68
N THR A 323 3.06 -4.80 -90.17
CA THR A 323 2.46 -3.55 -90.68
C THR A 323 2.31 -2.55 -89.52
N THR A 324 2.58 -1.27 -89.79
CA THR A 324 2.69 -0.19 -88.78
C THR A 324 1.48 0.75 -88.84
N PRO A 325 0.74 0.96 -87.74
CA PRO A 325 0.65 2.30 -87.09
C PRO A 325 0.40 2.27 -85.55
N THR A 326 0.39 3.36 -84.75
CA THR A 326 1.10 4.67 -84.74
C THR A 326 0.83 5.39 -83.39
N ALA A 327 1.90 5.79 -82.67
CA ALA A 327 2.01 6.79 -81.57
C ALA A 327 1.12 6.72 -80.28
N PRO A 328 1.68 7.03 -79.07
CA PRO A 328 0.98 7.10 -77.78
C PRO A 328 0.44 8.51 -77.43
N PRO A 329 -0.53 8.62 -76.50
CA PRO A 329 -0.29 9.17 -75.13
C PRO A 329 -1.21 8.57 -74.02
N SER A 330 -1.16 8.87 -72.70
CA SER A 330 -0.08 9.26 -71.75
C SER A 330 -0.61 9.29 -70.29
N GLU A 331 0.29 9.13 -69.31
CA GLU A 331 0.20 9.57 -67.88
C GLU A 331 -0.84 8.97 -66.89
N MET A 332 -0.56 9.24 -65.60
CA MET A 332 -1.09 8.61 -64.38
C MET A 332 -2.18 9.45 -63.69
N ASP A 333 -2.95 8.84 -62.78
CA ASP A 333 -3.37 9.52 -61.53
C ASP A 333 -3.52 8.51 -60.36
N PRO A 334 -2.71 8.63 -59.28
CA PRO A 334 -2.84 7.82 -58.08
C PRO A 334 -3.56 8.56 -56.92
N THR A 335 -4.76 9.11 -57.14
CA THR A 335 -5.57 9.73 -56.07
C THR A 335 -7.05 9.29 -56.05
N MET A 336 -7.35 8.23 -55.29
CA MET A 336 -8.63 7.79 -54.66
C MET A 336 -8.39 6.31 -54.27
N LEU A 337 -8.57 5.83 -53.03
CA LEU A 337 -9.66 6.10 -52.09
C LEU A 337 -9.19 5.81 -50.65
N ILE A 338 -9.09 6.84 -49.80
CA ILE A 338 -9.00 6.67 -48.34
C ILE A 338 -10.42 6.66 -47.77
N ILE A 339 -10.91 5.52 -47.29
CA ILE A 339 -11.88 5.46 -46.18
C ILE A 339 -11.47 4.30 -45.26
N LEU A 340 -10.78 4.66 -44.17
CA LEU A 340 -10.40 3.79 -43.07
C LEU A 340 -10.84 4.47 -41.78
N LEU A 341 -11.85 3.92 -41.10
CA LEU A 341 -12.24 4.22 -39.70
C LEU A 341 -13.50 3.40 -39.33
N GLY A 342 -13.36 2.42 -38.43
CA GLY A 342 -14.50 1.60 -37.97
C GLY A 342 -14.19 0.27 -37.26
N GLY A 343 -12.93 -0.12 -37.10
CA GLY A 343 -12.55 -1.48 -36.67
C GLY A 343 -11.93 -1.65 -35.27
N VAL A 344 -11.62 -0.58 -34.52
CA VAL A 344 -10.82 -0.68 -33.28
C VAL A 344 -11.65 -1.03 -32.03
N GLY A 345 -12.96 -0.78 -32.06
CA GLY A 345 -13.84 -0.97 -30.89
C GLY A 345 -14.12 -2.44 -30.50
N ALA A 346 -14.07 -3.37 -31.45
CA ALA A 346 -14.53 -4.75 -31.20
C ALA A 346 -13.53 -5.57 -30.36
N VAL A 347 -12.23 -5.43 -30.57
CA VAL A 347 -11.21 -6.26 -29.91
C VAL A 347 -11.05 -5.88 -28.44
N ILE A 348 -11.00 -4.59 -28.12
CA ILE A 348 -10.98 -4.10 -26.73
C ILE A 348 -12.24 -4.58 -25.98
N VAL A 349 -13.41 -4.51 -26.62
CA VAL A 349 -14.66 -5.00 -26.02
C VAL A 349 -14.64 -6.51 -25.78
N ILE A 350 -14.05 -7.33 -26.67
CA ILE A 350 -13.93 -8.79 -26.43
C ILE A 350 -12.98 -9.08 -25.25
N VAL A 351 -11.83 -8.41 -25.17
CA VAL A 351 -10.89 -8.57 -24.05
C VAL A 351 -11.53 -8.13 -22.73
N VAL A 352 -12.17 -6.95 -22.69
CA VAL A 352 -12.89 -6.46 -21.50
C VAL A 352 -14.07 -7.36 -21.12
N ILE A 353 -14.81 -7.92 -22.08
CA ILE A 353 -15.89 -8.89 -21.80
C ILE A 353 -15.34 -10.19 -21.22
N LEU A 354 -14.22 -10.72 -21.73
CA LEU A 354 -13.60 -11.93 -21.17
C LEU A 354 -13.09 -11.71 -19.73
N VAL A 355 -12.51 -10.55 -19.44
CA VAL A 355 -12.09 -10.16 -18.08
C VAL A 355 -13.31 -9.99 -17.15
N LEU A 356 -14.36 -9.30 -17.57
CA LEU A 356 -15.58 -9.10 -16.77
C LEU A 356 -16.39 -10.38 -16.55
N LEU A 357 -16.39 -11.32 -17.51
CA LEU A 357 -17.06 -12.61 -17.36
C LEU A 357 -16.31 -13.57 -16.44
N ARG A 358 -14.98 -13.45 -16.29
CA ARG A 358 -14.22 -14.16 -15.25
C ARG A 358 -14.53 -13.63 -13.85
N LYS A 359 -14.59 -12.31 -13.66
CA LYS A 359 -14.83 -11.68 -12.35
C LYS A 359 -16.22 -11.97 -11.73
N LYS A 360 -17.14 -12.59 -12.47
CA LYS A 360 -18.51 -12.92 -11.99
C LYS A 360 -18.72 -14.42 -11.69
N ARG A 361 -17.65 -15.21 -11.61
CA ARG A 361 -17.67 -16.65 -11.27
C ARG A 361 -16.74 -17.06 -10.13
N SER A 362 -16.14 -16.08 -9.44
CA SER A 362 -15.38 -16.23 -8.20
C SER A 362 -16.19 -15.68 -7.04
#